data_AF-A0A8T6HU19-F1
#
_entry.id   AF-A0A8T6HU19-F1
#
_cell.length_a   1.000
_cell.length_b   1.000
_cell.length_c   1.000
_cell.angle_alpha   90.00
_cell.angle_beta   90.00
_cell.angle_gamma   90.00
#
_symmetry.space_group_name_H-M   'P 1'
#
loop_
_entity.id
_entity.type
_entity.pdbx_description
1 polymer ?
#
loop_
_entity_poly.entity_id
_entity_poly.type
_entity_poly.pdbx_seq_one_letter_code
_entity_poly.pdbx_strand_id
1 'polypeptide(L)'
;MAGTRASLSLSTPNAEWIQEQISSGEFSSRSEVVNDLIRRAREIEIVRQRLIAAEQSVDRHGWINKGPEEMLDGFKAKARRDGRL
;
A
#
# COMPACT_ATOMS: atom_id res chain seq x y z
N MET A 1 4.83 -18.88 -12.79
CA MET A 1 4.75 -17.48 -13.25
C MET A 1 5.94 -17.23 -14.16
N ALA A 2 5.72 -17.00 -15.46
CA ALA A 2 6.80 -16.68 -16.39
C ALA A 2 7.13 -15.19 -16.26
N GLY A 3 8.22 -14.86 -15.57
CA GLY A 3 8.74 -13.50 -15.52
C GLY A 3 9.55 -13.17 -16.79
N THR A 4 9.48 -11.93 -17.25
CA THR A 4 10.35 -11.45 -18.35
C THR A 4 11.70 -11.02 -17.79
N ARG A 5 12.80 -11.48 -18.40
CA ARG A 5 14.15 -11.04 -18.03
C ARG A 5 14.41 -9.63 -18.57
N ALA A 6 14.76 -8.71 -17.68
CA ALA A 6 15.21 -7.37 -18.05
C ALA A 6 16.70 -7.19 -17.69
N SER A 7 17.44 -6.51 -18.57
CA SER A 7 18.79 -6.03 -18.24
C SER A 7 18.70 -4.58 -17.76
N LEU A 8 19.27 -4.29 -16.60
CA LEU A 8 19.19 -2.99 -15.94
C LEU A 8 20.59 -2.52 -15.56
N SER A 9 20.88 -1.25 -15.79
CA SER A 9 22.07 -0.59 -15.23
C SER A 9 21.68 0.09 -13.93
N LEU A 10 22.44 -0.17 -12.86
CA LEU A 10 22.23 0.41 -11.54
C LEU A 10 23.40 1.34 -11.23
N SER A 11 23.12 2.41 -10.50
CA SER A 11 24.18 3.23 -9.92
C SER A 11 25.00 2.39 -8.93
N THR A 12 26.28 2.74 -8.77
CA THR A 12 27.20 2.08 -7.82
C THR A 12 26.59 1.88 -6.43
N PRO A 13 26.04 2.92 -5.74
CA PRO A 13 25.48 2.73 -4.40
C PRO A 13 24.28 1.77 -4.38
N ASN A 14 23.45 1.75 -5.43
CA ASN A 14 22.32 0.82 -5.51
C ASN A 14 22.79 -0.61 -5.73
N ALA A 15 23.83 -0.82 -6.53
CA ALA A 15 24.39 -2.14 -6.77
C ALA A 15 25.03 -2.71 -5.50
N GLU A 16 25.77 -1.89 -4.75
CA GLU A 16 26.36 -2.25 -3.45
C GLU A 16 25.29 -2.61 -2.43
N TRP A 17 24.27 -1.76 -2.28
CA TRP A 17 23.15 -2.03 -1.38
C TRP A 17 22.44 -3.34 -1.72
N ILE A 18 22.14 -3.62 -2.99
CA ILE A 18 21.54 -4.90 -3.41
C ILE A 18 22.46 -6.08 -3.06
N GLN A 19 23.77 -5.92 -3.24
CA GLN A 19 24.72 -6.97 -2.92
C GLN A 19 24.78 -7.25 -1.41
N GLU A 20 24.66 -6.24 -0.55
CA GLU A 20 24.56 -6.40 0.90
C GLU A 20 23.31 -7.21 1.31
N GLN A 21 22.17 -6.96 0.66
CA GLN A 21 20.92 -7.71 0.91
C GLN A 21 21.02 -9.20 0.51
N ILE A 22 21.84 -9.52 -0.49
CA ILE A 22 22.11 -10.92 -0.86
C ILE A 22 23.11 -11.53 0.13
N SER A 23 24.16 -10.79 0.49
CA SER A 23 25.19 -11.24 1.42
C SER A 23 24.66 -11.47 2.83
N SER A 24 23.60 -10.77 3.25
CA SER A 24 22.91 -11.02 4.53
C SER A 24 22.13 -12.34 4.56
N GLY A 25 21.93 -12.98 3.39
CA GLY A 25 21.10 -14.17 3.24
C GLY A 25 19.60 -13.90 3.22
N GLU A 26 19.17 -12.63 3.26
CA GLU A 26 17.75 -12.26 3.16
C GLU A 26 17.19 -12.56 1.76
N PHE A 27 18.04 -12.50 0.73
CA PHE A 27 17.65 -12.77 -0.66
C PHE A 27 18.66 -13.68 -1.36
N SER A 28 18.14 -14.53 -2.25
CA SER A 28 18.94 -15.49 -3.02
C SER A 28 19.53 -14.89 -4.31
N SER A 29 18.96 -13.78 -4.80
CA SER A 29 19.40 -13.18 -6.06
C SER A 29 19.04 -11.69 -6.20
N ARG A 30 19.75 -10.98 -7.08
CA ARG A 30 19.45 -9.58 -7.43
C ARG A 30 18.03 -9.40 -7.96
N SER A 31 17.54 -10.35 -8.75
CA SER A 31 16.19 -10.30 -9.28
C SER A 31 15.13 -10.40 -8.19
N GLU A 32 15.40 -11.17 -7.14
CA GLU A 32 14.51 -11.28 -5.98
C GLU A 32 14.42 -9.96 -5.22
N VAL A 33 15.56 -9.32 -4.92
CA VAL A 33 15.62 -8.00 -4.28
C VAL A 33 14.83 -6.96 -5.10
N VAL A 34 15.08 -6.89 -6.42
CA VAL A 34 14.40 -5.93 -7.31
C VAL A 34 12.89 -6.19 -7.39
N ASN A 35 12.48 -7.46 -7.46
CA ASN A 35 11.06 -7.82 -7.48
C ASN A 35 10.37 -7.45 -6.17
N ASP A 36 11.03 -7.66 -5.04
CA ASP A 36 10.48 -7.28 -3.74
C ASP A 36 10.38 -5.75 -3.59
N LEU A 37 11.38 -5.00 -4.07
CA LEU A 37 11.31 -3.55 -4.16
C LEU A 37 10.12 -3.07 -5.01
N ILE A 38 9.89 -3.68 -6.17
CA ILE A 38 8.74 -3.35 -7.03
C ILE A 38 7.42 -3.64 -6.31
N ARG A 39 7.33 -4.76 -5.58
CA ARG A 39 6.16 -5.11 -4.78
C ARG A 39 5.89 -4.05 -3.70
N ARG A 40 6.90 -3.70 -2.90
CA ARG A 40 6.80 -2.66 -1.87
C ARG A 40 6.40 -1.31 -2.46
N ALA A 41 6.99 -0.93 -3.61
CA ALA A 41 6.64 0.32 -4.29
C ALA A 41 5.16 0.36 -4.73
N ARG A 42 4.63 -0.76 -5.23
CA ARG A 42 3.20 -0.85 -5.60
C ARG A 42 2.28 -0.75 -4.39
N GLU A 43 2.65 -1.38 -3.28
CA GLU A 43 1.88 -1.29 -2.02
C GLU A 43 1.82 0.15 -1.51
N ILE A 44 2.96 0.83 -1.49
CA ILE A 44 3.04 2.25 -1.11
C ILE A 44 2.18 3.11 -2.03
N GLU A 45 2.25 2.88 -3.34
CA GLU A 45 1.47 3.65 -4.31
C GLU A 45 -0.04 3.45 -4.10
N ILE A 46 -0.50 2.24 -3.82
CA ILE A 46 -1.91 1.99 -3.49
C ILE A 46 -2.34 2.76 -2.24
N VAL A 47 -1.51 2.77 -1.20
CA VAL A 47 -1.80 3.53 0.03
C VAL A 47 -1.85 5.02 -0.27
N ARG A 48 -0.87 5.55 -1.01
CA ARG A 48 -0.83 6.96 -1.43
C ARG A 48 -2.09 7.34 -2.21
N GLN A 49 -2.50 6.54 -3.19
CA GLN A 49 -3.70 6.81 -3.99
C GLN A 49 -4.96 6.83 -3.11
N ARG A 50 -5.07 5.93 -2.12
CA ARG A 50 -6.19 5.93 -1.17
C ARG A 50 -6.20 7.17 -0.29
N LEU A 51 -5.04 7.63 0.18
CA LEU A 51 -4.93 8.85 0.98
C LEU A 51 -5.35 10.09 0.16
N ILE A 52 -4.83 10.23 -1.06
CA ILE A 52 -5.21 11.31 -1.98
C ILE A 52 -6.72 11.28 -2.24
N ALA A 53 -7.29 10.10 -2.49
CA ALA A 53 -8.73 9.97 -2.70
C ALA A 53 -9.55 10.35 -1.45
N ALA A 54 -9.05 10.06 -0.25
CA ALA A 54 -9.68 10.46 1.00
C ALA A 54 -9.66 11.98 1.19
N GLU A 55 -8.52 12.63 0.95
CA GLU A 55 -8.38 14.09 1.00
C GLU A 55 -9.33 14.76 0.00
N GLN A 56 -9.33 14.32 -1.26
CA GLN A 56 -10.26 14.82 -2.28
C GLN A 56 -11.73 14.58 -1.92
N SER A 57 -12.03 13.49 -1.20
CA SER A 57 -13.39 13.24 -0.71
C SER A 57 -13.79 14.26 0.35
N VAL A 58 -12.88 14.61 1.25
CA VAL A 58 -13.11 15.67 2.25
C VAL A 58 -13.27 17.02 1.55
N ASP A 59 -12.44 17.36 0.57
CA ASP A 59 -12.55 18.61 -0.18
C ASP A 59 -13.91 18.74 -0.88
N ARG A 60 -14.43 17.63 -1.43
CA ARG A 60 -15.72 17.63 -2.16
C ARG A 60 -16.95 17.58 -1.26
N HIS A 61 -16.90 16.83 -0.16
CA HIS A 61 -18.09 16.53 0.65
C HIS A 61 -18.08 17.22 2.03
N GLY A 62 -16.97 17.85 2.39
CA GLY A 62 -16.74 18.42 3.71
C GLY A 62 -16.43 17.35 4.76
N TRP A 63 -16.07 17.84 5.96
CA TRP A 63 -15.84 17.00 7.12
C TRP A 63 -17.15 16.49 7.73
N ILE A 64 -17.08 15.32 8.36
CA ILE A 64 -18.18 14.85 9.21
C ILE A 64 -18.26 15.69 10.48
N ASN A 65 -19.45 16.21 10.76
CA ASN A 65 -19.72 16.97 12.00
C ASN A 65 -20.42 16.09 13.06
N LYS A 66 -20.49 14.77 12.84
CA LYS A 66 -21.17 13.83 13.74
C LYS A 66 -20.24 13.38 14.85
N GLY A 67 -20.77 13.32 16.07
CA GLY A 67 -20.07 12.74 17.21
C GLY A 67 -19.94 11.21 17.10
N PRO A 68 -19.02 10.59 17.86
CA PRO A 68 -18.85 9.13 17.86
C PRO A 68 -20.12 8.33 18.17
N GLU A 69 -20.93 8.79 19.13
CA GLU A 69 -22.20 8.14 19.51
C GLU A 69 -23.22 8.18 18.37
N GLU A 70 -23.37 9.32 17.71
CA GLU A 70 -24.29 9.50 16.59
C GLU A 70 -23.91 8.62 15.39
N MET A 71 -22.60 8.46 15.13
CA MET A 71 -22.11 7.53 14.11
C MET A 71 -22.42 6.08 14.48
N LEU A 72 -22.18 5.68 15.73
CA LEU A 72 -22.44 4.33 16.21
C LEU A 72 -23.93 3.96 16.11
N ASP A 73 -24.82 4.88 16.49
CA ASP A 73 -26.26 4.66 16.39
C ASP A 73 -26.71 4.54 14.93
N GLY A 74 -26.13 5.35 14.04
CA GLY A 74 -26.32 5.21 12.59
C GLY A 74 -25.89 3.84 12.06
N PHE A 75 -24.74 3.31 12.51
CA PHE A 75 -24.27 1.98 12.13
C PHE A 75 -25.16 0.87 12.66
N LYS A 76 -25.60 0.93 13.93
CA LYS A 76 -26.54 -0.04 14.52
C LYS A 76 -27.87 -0.04 13.79
N ALA A 77 -28.42 1.14 13.46
CA ALA A 77 -29.66 1.25 12.70
C ALA A 77 -29.54 0.61 11.30
N LYS A 78 -28.39 0.80 10.62
CA LYS A 78 -28.12 0.15 9.35
C LYS A 78 -28.02 -1.37 9.48
N ALA A 79 -27.27 -1.87 10.45
CA ALA A 79 -27.10 -3.32 10.65
C ALA A 79 -28.41 -4.04 10.98
N ARG A 80 -29.33 -3.41 11.73
CA ARG A 80 -30.69 -3.93 11.94
C ARG A 80 -31.50 -4.01 10.65
N ARG A 81 -31.45 -2.98 9.79
CA ARG A 81 -32.11 -3.02 8.47
C ARG A 81 -31.55 -4.12 7.57
N ASP A 82 -30.25 -4.37 7.66
CA ASP A 82 -29.55 -5.39 6.88
C ASP A 82 -29.70 -6.80 7.49
N GLY A 83 -30.44 -6.97 8.60
CA GLY A 83 -30.70 -8.26 9.25
C GLY A 83 -29.48 -8.90 9.93
N ARG A 84 -28.46 -8.10 10.27
CA ARG A 84 -27.20 -8.55 10.90
C ARG A 84 -27.19 -8.36 12.42
N LEU A 85 -28.26 -7.78 12.96
CA LEU A 85 -28.52 -7.51 14.38
C LEU A 85 -30.01 -7.72 14.66
#